data_AF-A0A6F9C7I5-F1
#
_entry.id   AF-A0A6F9C7I5-F1
#
_cell.length_a   1.000
_cell.length_b   1.000
_cell.length_c   1.000
_cell.angle_alpha   90.00
_cell.angle_beta   90.00
_cell.angle_gamma   90.00
#
_symmetry.space_group_name_H-M   'P 1'
#
loop_
_entity.id
_entity.type
_entity.pdbx_description
1 polymer ?
#
loop_
_entity_poly.entity_id
_entity_poly.type
_entity_poly.pdbx_seq_one_letter_code
_entity_poly.pdbx_strand_id
1 'polypeptide(L)'
;MGSHEMADELQYMNKYKSIIKRVGQKHGVAPSIIAGIISRETRAGTGAGLVNGWGDNGNGFGLMQVDKNWHKPRGRWDSEEHLSQATEILVDIIGSVRSKFPSWTAEQQLRGGLAAYNRGLDNVHSYSRVDENTTGGDYSRDVLARATFYRSNGY
;
A
#
# COMPACT_ATOMS: atom_id res chain seq x y z
N MET A 1 7.00 10.68 6.63
CA MET A 1 7.55 11.46 5.49
C MET A 1 6.96 12.87 5.52
N GLY A 2 7.76 13.92 5.30
CA GLY A 2 7.25 15.30 5.30
C GLY A 2 6.42 15.63 4.05
N SER A 3 5.58 16.66 4.11
CA SER A 3 4.78 17.13 2.96
C SER A 3 5.63 17.59 1.77
N HIS A 4 6.80 18.18 2.04
CA HIS A 4 7.77 18.57 1.01
C HIS A 4 8.30 17.35 0.24
N GLU A 5 8.66 16.28 0.95
CA GLU A 5 9.14 15.08 0.28
C GLU A 5 8.05 14.42 -0.59
N MET A 6 6.77 14.50 -0.19
CA MET A 6 5.65 14.01 -1.02
C MET A 6 5.40 14.88 -2.25
N ALA A 7 5.64 16.19 -2.15
CA ALA A 7 5.60 17.07 -3.30
C ALA A 7 6.70 16.72 -4.33
N ASP A 8 7.92 16.43 -3.86
CA ASP A 8 9.03 16.01 -4.71
C ASP A 8 8.77 14.64 -5.36
N GLU A 9 8.10 13.74 -4.65
CA GLU A 9 7.73 12.41 -5.15
C GLU A 9 6.58 12.46 -6.18
N LEU A 10 5.70 13.46 -6.10
CA LEU A 10 4.49 13.56 -6.91
C LEU A 10 4.77 13.46 -8.42
N GLN A 11 5.89 14.03 -8.90
CA GLN A 11 6.29 13.93 -10.30
C GLN A 11 6.56 12.48 -10.75
N TYR A 12 7.11 11.64 -9.87
CA TYR A 12 7.36 10.23 -10.14
C TYR A 12 6.07 9.43 -10.05
N MET A 13 5.24 9.71 -9.06
CA MET A 13 3.92 9.08 -8.92
C MET A 13 3.03 9.36 -10.15
N ASN A 14 3.11 10.57 -10.72
CA ASN A 14 2.29 10.98 -11.86
C ASN A 14 2.52 10.11 -13.12
N LYS A 15 3.67 9.43 -13.25
CA LYS A 15 3.93 8.45 -14.32
C LYS A 15 2.93 7.28 -14.28
N TYR A 16 2.43 6.93 -13.09
CA TYR A 16 1.55 5.79 -12.86
C TYR A 16 0.09 6.21 -12.62
N LYS A 17 -0.22 7.51 -12.57
CA LYS A 17 -1.54 8.04 -12.19
C LYS A 17 -2.70 7.40 -12.95
N SER A 18 -2.59 7.28 -14.26
CA SER A 18 -3.64 6.66 -15.08
C SER A 18 -3.84 5.18 -14.75
N ILE A 19 -2.76 4.44 -14.48
CA ILE A 19 -2.82 3.02 -14.09
C ILE A 19 -3.45 2.90 -12.70
N ILE A 20 -2.99 3.71 -11.73
CA ILE A 20 -3.50 3.73 -10.35
C ILE A 20 -5.00 3.99 -10.33
N LYS A 21 -5.50 4.95 -11.14
CA LYS A 21 -6.94 5.24 -11.23
C LYS A 21 -7.75 4.09 -11.83
N ARG A 22 -7.25 3.43 -12.88
CA ARG A 22 -7.92 2.26 -13.48
C ARG A 22 -7.97 1.09 -12.50
N VAL A 23 -6.86 0.79 -11.83
CA VAL A 23 -6.79 -0.29 -10.83
C VAL A 23 -7.69 0.01 -9.63
N GLY A 24 -7.68 1.24 -9.13
CA GLY A 24 -8.56 1.66 -8.05
C GLY A 24 -10.04 1.50 -8.40
N GLN A 25 -10.44 1.93 -9.61
CA GLN A 25 -11.79 1.72 -10.11
C GLN A 25 -12.15 0.23 -10.22
N LYS A 26 -11.23 -0.59 -10.77
CA LYS A 26 -11.44 -2.03 -10.98
C LYS A 26 -11.72 -2.79 -9.67
N HIS A 27 -11.02 -2.42 -8.59
CA HIS A 27 -11.08 -3.14 -7.31
C HIS A 27 -11.89 -2.43 -6.23
N GLY A 28 -12.50 -1.28 -6.54
CA GLY A 28 -13.25 -0.50 -5.56
C GLY A 28 -12.37 0.10 -4.45
N VAL A 29 -11.10 0.37 -4.74
CA VAL A 29 -10.14 0.99 -3.80
C VAL A 29 -9.85 2.42 -4.25
N ALA A 30 -9.90 3.37 -3.33
CA ALA A 30 -9.59 4.76 -3.65
C ALA A 30 -8.17 4.86 -4.23
N PRO A 31 -7.96 5.49 -5.41
CA PRO A 31 -6.65 5.51 -6.04
C PRO A 31 -5.59 6.22 -5.18
N SER A 32 -6.00 7.14 -4.31
CA SER A 32 -5.14 7.77 -3.31
C SER A 32 -4.58 6.80 -2.26
N ILE A 33 -5.30 5.73 -1.90
CA ILE A 33 -4.79 4.68 -1.01
C ILE A 33 -3.70 3.87 -1.71
N ILE A 34 -3.92 3.50 -2.97
CA ILE A 34 -2.92 2.81 -3.80
C ILE A 34 -1.66 3.67 -3.93
N ALA A 35 -1.81 4.96 -4.23
CA ALA A 35 -0.69 5.90 -4.29
C ALA A 35 0.03 6.04 -2.92
N GLY A 36 -0.71 6.07 -1.82
CA GLY A 36 -0.16 6.09 -0.46
C GLY A 36 0.70 4.86 -0.15
N ILE A 37 0.26 3.67 -0.57
CA ILE A 37 1.04 2.42 -0.45
C ILE A 37 2.28 2.48 -1.32
N ILE A 38 2.17 2.82 -2.61
CA ILE A 38 3.33 2.93 -3.52
C ILE A 38 4.38 3.88 -2.98
N SER A 39 3.93 5.01 -2.43
CA SER A 39 4.80 6.00 -1.79
C SER A 39 5.54 5.41 -0.59
N ARG A 40 4.82 4.70 0.29
CA ARG A 40 5.41 4.09 1.47
C ARG A 40 6.38 2.96 1.11
N GLU A 41 6.04 2.13 0.14
CA GLU A 41 6.80 0.94 -0.22
C GLU A 41 8.05 1.25 -1.02
N THR A 42 7.95 2.16 -2.00
CA THR A 42 9.02 2.30 -3.01
C THR A 42 9.36 3.73 -3.37
N ARG A 43 8.72 4.72 -2.75
CA ARG A 43 8.84 6.14 -3.14
C ARG A 43 8.57 6.32 -4.64
N ALA A 44 7.47 5.72 -5.12
CA ALA A 44 7.12 5.65 -6.55
C ALA A 44 8.24 5.05 -7.44
N GLY A 45 8.94 4.05 -6.92
CA GLY A 45 10.04 3.37 -7.61
C GLY A 45 11.40 4.05 -7.52
N THR A 46 11.53 5.13 -6.73
CA THR A 46 12.80 5.88 -6.57
C THR A 46 13.51 5.63 -5.24
N GLY A 47 12.90 4.83 -4.35
CA GLY A 47 13.43 4.52 -3.03
C GLY A 47 14.79 3.83 -3.10
N ALA A 48 15.69 4.20 -2.19
CA ALA A 48 16.98 3.53 -2.05
C ALA A 48 16.78 2.03 -1.75
N GLY A 49 17.57 1.18 -2.40
CA GLY A 49 17.51 -0.27 -2.22
C GLY A 49 16.59 -1.02 -3.19
N LEU A 50 15.83 -0.31 -4.06
CA LEU A 50 15.15 -0.96 -5.17
C LEU A 50 16.12 -1.28 -6.32
N VAL A 51 16.17 -2.54 -6.73
CA VAL A 51 16.95 -3.00 -7.90
C VAL A 51 16.01 -3.73 -8.86
N ASN A 52 15.76 -3.14 -10.03
CA ASN A 52 14.83 -3.69 -11.03
C ASN A 52 13.45 -4.06 -10.45
N GLY A 53 12.95 -3.24 -9.51
CA GLY A 53 11.67 -3.46 -8.83
C GLY A 53 11.72 -4.36 -7.60
N TRP A 54 12.86 -5.00 -7.32
CA TRP A 54 13.04 -5.82 -6.13
C TRP A 54 13.55 -5.00 -4.96
N GLY A 55 12.88 -5.10 -3.82
CA GLY A 55 13.29 -4.56 -2.53
C GLY A 55 13.28 -5.63 -1.45
N ASP A 56 13.42 -5.24 -0.19
CA ASP A 56 13.43 -6.14 0.98
C ASP A 56 14.34 -7.38 0.79
N ASN A 57 15.63 -7.14 0.50
CA ASN A 57 16.61 -8.20 0.23
C ASN A 57 16.17 -9.18 -0.89
N GLY A 58 15.38 -8.69 -1.85
CA GLY A 58 14.87 -9.47 -2.98
C GLY A 58 13.58 -10.22 -2.70
N ASN A 59 12.87 -9.95 -1.61
CA ASN A 59 11.57 -10.57 -1.30
C ASN A 59 10.39 -9.77 -1.82
N GLY A 60 10.43 -8.44 -1.71
CA GLY A 60 9.38 -7.55 -2.18
C GLY A 60 9.52 -7.22 -3.67
N PHE A 61 8.43 -7.35 -4.43
CA PHE A 61 8.42 -7.06 -5.86
C PHE A 61 7.50 -5.89 -6.23
N GLY A 62 8.03 -5.00 -7.08
CA GLY A 62 7.31 -3.92 -7.75
C GLY A 62 6.87 -2.76 -6.88
N LEU A 63 6.13 -1.83 -7.48
CA LEU A 63 5.77 -0.53 -6.86
C LEU A 63 5.06 -0.64 -5.50
N MET A 64 4.32 -1.73 -5.28
CA MET A 64 3.61 -2.05 -4.03
C MET A 64 4.23 -3.22 -3.25
N GLN A 65 5.46 -3.64 -3.58
CA GLN A 65 6.26 -4.65 -2.88
C GLN A 65 5.51 -5.94 -2.48
N VAL A 66 4.95 -6.65 -3.47
CA VAL A 66 4.33 -7.97 -3.26
C VAL A 66 5.41 -8.95 -2.80
N ASP A 67 5.23 -9.55 -1.62
CA ASP A 67 6.18 -10.52 -1.06
C ASP A 67 6.10 -11.87 -1.79
N LYS A 68 7.22 -12.24 -2.42
CA LYS A 68 7.35 -13.47 -3.20
C LYS A 68 7.20 -14.75 -2.38
N ASN A 69 7.38 -14.68 -1.05
CA ASN A 69 7.30 -15.83 -0.16
C ASN A 69 5.84 -16.28 0.07
N TRP A 70 4.88 -15.38 -0.16
CA TRP A 70 3.45 -15.62 0.02
C TRP A 70 2.66 -15.61 -1.28
N HIS A 71 3.15 -14.87 -2.29
CA HIS A 71 2.49 -14.72 -3.57
C HIS A 71 3.48 -14.87 -4.72
N LYS A 72 3.06 -15.46 -5.84
CA LYS A 72 3.85 -15.39 -7.09
C LYS A 72 3.67 -14.01 -7.73
N PRO A 73 4.70 -13.16 -7.83
CA PRO A 73 4.54 -11.84 -8.44
C PRO A 73 4.18 -11.92 -9.93
N ARG A 74 3.32 -11.01 -10.39
CA ARG A 74 2.77 -10.96 -11.75
C ARG A 74 3.12 -9.66 -12.45
N GLY A 75 3.27 -9.71 -13.78
CA GLY A 75 3.58 -8.57 -14.61
C GLY A 75 4.98 -7.97 -14.38
N ARG A 76 5.21 -6.81 -15.00
CA ARG A 76 6.40 -5.99 -14.70
C ARG A 76 6.21 -5.25 -13.38
N TRP A 77 7.32 -4.93 -12.72
CA TRP A 77 7.38 -4.25 -11.43
C TRP A 77 6.58 -2.92 -11.36
N ASP A 78 6.39 -2.27 -12.51
CA ASP A 78 5.73 -0.98 -12.71
C ASP A 78 4.38 -1.09 -13.47
N SER A 79 3.89 -2.30 -13.73
CA SER A 79 2.75 -2.53 -14.61
C SER A 79 1.38 -2.45 -13.93
N GLU A 80 0.35 -2.28 -14.74
CA GLU A 80 -1.05 -2.40 -14.32
C GLU A 80 -1.39 -3.79 -13.76
N GLU A 81 -0.80 -4.85 -14.31
CA GLU A 81 -0.96 -6.22 -13.80
C GLU A 81 -0.42 -6.34 -12.37
N HIS A 82 0.76 -5.76 -12.11
CA HIS A 82 1.34 -5.72 -10.76
C HIS A 82 0.48 -4.94 -9.77
N LEU A 83 0.08 -3.71 -10.12
CA LEU A 83 -0.78 -2.89 -9.26
C LEU A 83 -2.14 -3.58 -9.01
N SER A 84 -2.70 -4.23 -10.04
CA SER A 84 -3.93 -5.02 -9.92
C SER A 84 -3.75 -6.20 -8.97
N GLN A 85 -2.61 -6.88 -8.99
CA GLN A 85 -2.33 -7.98 -8.04
C GLN A 85 -2.21 -7.48 -6.60
N ALA A 86 -1.40 -6.44 -6.37
CA ALA A 86 -1.19 -5.92 -5.03
C ALA A 86 -2.49 -5.36 -4.43
N THR A 87 -3.34 -4.75 -5.25
CA THR A 87 -4.64 -4.24 -4.82
C THR A 87 -5.64 -5.37 -4.51
N GLU A 88 -5.63 -6.47 -5.28
CA GLU A 88 -6.41 -7.68 -4.98
C GLU A 88 -6.02 -8.27 -3.61
N ILE A 89 -4.71 -8.40 -3.35
CA ILE A 89 -4.18 -8.86 -2.04
C ILE A 89 -4.65 -7.94 -0.91
N LEU A 90 -4.60 -6.61 -1.11
CA LEU A 90 -5.10 -5.65 -0.12
C LEU A 90 -6.59 -5.84 0.17
N VAL A 91 -7.42 -6.05 -0.86
CA VAL A 91 -8.87 -6.28 -0.69
C VAL A 91 -9.13 -7.55 0.12
N ASP A 92 -8.42 -8.65 -0.17
CA ASP A 92 -8.54 -9.91 0.57
C ASP A 92 -8.14 -9.76 2.04
N ILE A 93 -7.06 -9.01 2.29
CA ILE A 93 -6.60 -8.71 3.65
C ILE A 93 -7.62 -7.85 4.40
N ILE A 94 -8.19 -6.82 3.77
CA ILE A 94 -9.27 -6.02 4.36
C ILE A 94 -10.46 -6.91 4.69
N GLY A 95 -10.87 -7.81 3.78
CA GLY A 95 -11.90 -8.81 4.04
C GLY A 95 -11.61 -9.65 5.29
N SER A 96 -10.37 -10.10 5.43
CA SER A 96 -9.93 -10.89 6.58
C SER A 96 -9.95 -10.09 7.89
N VAL A 97 -9.57 -8.80 7.85
CA VAL A 97 -9.69 -7.89 9.00
C VAL A 97 -11.14 -7.66 9.39
N ARG A 98 -12.06 -7.52 8.41
CA ARG A 98 -13.50 -7.40 8.67
C ARG A 98 -14.05 -8.63 9.39
N SER A 99 -13.63 -9.82 8.98
CA SER A 99 -14.01 -11.08 9.64
C SER A 99 -13.42 -11.22 11.05
N LYS A 100 -12.15 -10.82 11.24
CA LYS A 100 -11.47 -10.89 12.55
C LYS A 100 -12.02 -9.85 13.54
N PHE A 101 -12.41 -8.68 13.05
CA PHE A 101 -12.88 -7.54 13.84
C PHE A 101 -14.21 -6.99 13.31
N PRO A 102 -15.31 -7.74 13.46
CA PRO A 102 -16.61 -7.35 12.89
C PRO A 102 -17.22 -6.11 13.57
N SER A 103 -16.80 -5.78 14.79
CA SER A 103 -17.25 -4.58 15.52
C SER A 103 -16.52 -3.29 15.14
N TRP A 104 -15.44 -3.38 14.35
CA TRP A 104 -14.71 -2.20 13.89
C TRP A 104 -15.50 -1.46 12.81
N THR A 105 -15.38 -0.13 12.77
CA THR A 105 -15.92 0.67 11.67
C THR A 105 -15.17 0.37 10.37
N ALA A 106 -15.75 0.74 9.22
CA ALA A 106 -15.09 0.56 7.92
C ALA A 106 -13.71 1.27 7.87
N GLU A 107 -13.57 2.43 8.51
CA GLU A 107 -12.29 3.15 8.59
C GLU A 107 -11.27 2.41 9.45
N GLN A 108 -11.70 1.85 10.58
CA GLN A 108 -10.85 1.02 11.44
C GLN A 108 -10.42 -0.26 10.71
N GLN A 109 -11.33 -0.88 9.96
CA GLN A 109 -11.05 -2.07 9.14
C GLN A 109 -10.09 -1.76 7.99
N LEU A 110 -10.23 -0.62 7.32
CA LEU A 110 -9.27 -0.15 6.32
C LEU A 110 -7.88 0.03 6.96
N ARG A 111 -7.82 0.71 8.11
CA ARG A 111 -6.56 0.92 8.83
C ARG A 111 -5.90 -0.40 9.25
N GLY A 112 -6.69 -1.34 9.77
CA GLY A 112 -6.24 -2.69 10.07
C GLY A 112 -5.76 -3.45 8.84
N GLY A 113 -6.45 -3.31 7.71
CA GLY A 113 -6.06 -3.92 6.44
C GLY A 113 -4.71 -3.41 5.93
N LEU A 114 -4.45 -2.11 6.05
CA LEU A 114 -3.16 -1.52 5.70
C LEU A 114 -2.03 -2.00 6.63
N ALA A 115 -2.27 -2.10 7.94
CA ALA A 115 -1.29 -2.65 8.87
C ALA A 115 -1.00 -4.14 8.58
N ALA A 116 -2.05 -4.92 8.31
CA ALA A 116 -1.93 -6.32 7.92
C ALA A 116 -1.30 -6.52 6.54
N TYR A 117 -1.42 -5.56 5.62
CA TYR A 117 -0.69 -5.60 4.34
C TYR A 117 0.83 -5.61 4.57
N ASN A 118 1.31 -4.90 5.60
CA ASN A 118 2.73 -4.85 5.93
C ASN A 118 3.24 -6.05 6.73
N ARG A 119 2.45 -6.61 7.67
CA ARG A 119 2.93 -7.66 8.60
C ARG A 119 2.01 -8.86 8.77
N GLY A 120 1.00 -9.00 7.93
CA GLY A 120 0.00 -10.06 8.05
C GLY A 120 -1.03 -9.82 9.15
N LEU A 121 -2.16 -10.51 9.02
CA LEU A 121 -3.34 -10.36 9.87
C LEU A 121 -3.08 -10.68 11.34
N ASP A 122 -2.19 -11.63 11.63
CA ASP A 122 -1.91 -12.09 13.00
C ASP A 122 -1.30 -11.00 13.87
N ASN A 123 -0.58 -10.05 13.26
CA ASN A 123 0.04 -8.92 13.93
C ASN A 123 -0.91 -7.76 14.23
N VAL A 124 -2.17 -7.86 13.79
CA VAL A 124 -3.24 -6.91 14.13
C VAL A 124 -4.07 -7.47 15.28
N HIS A 125 -3.95 -6.85 16.46
CA HIS A 125 -4.59 -7.32 17.70
C HIS A 125 -5.72 -6.41 18.20
N SER A 126 -5.55 -5.09 18.09
CA SER A 126 -6.51 -4.10 18.57
C SER A 126 -6.39 -2.80 17.77
N TYR A 127 -7.44 -1.98 17.77
CA TYR A 127 -7.43 -0.73 17.00
C TYR A 127 -6.42 0.30 17.57
N SER A 128 -6.34 0.41 18.90
CA SER A 128 -5.45 1.37 19.57
C SER A 128 -3.96 1.07 19.35
N ARG A 129 -3.61 -0.19 19.03
CA ARG A 129 -2.24 -0.65 18.78
C ARG A 129 -2.08 -1.27 17.39
N VAL A 130 -2.89 -0.85 16.43
CA VAL A 130 -2.98 -1.47 15.09
C VAL A 130 -1.63 -1.50 14.35
N ASP A 131 -0.76 -0.52 14.60
CA ASP A 131 0.55 -0.40 13.96
C ASP A 131 1.71 -0.93 14.82
N GLU A 132 1.48 -1.41 16.05
CA GLU A 132 2.53 -1.75 17.04
C GLU A 132 3.61 -2.68 16.49
N ASN A 133 3.23 -3.61 15.63
CA ASN A 133 4.13 -4.60 15.02
C ASN A 133 4.55 -4.26 13.59
N THR A 134 4.01 -3.18 12.99
CA THR A 134 4.33 -2.76 11.63
C THR A 134 5.76 -2.21 11.52
N THR A 135 6.34 -2.24 10.32
CA THR A 135 7.64 -1.62 10.06
C THR A 135 7.57 -0.14 10.45
N GLY A 136 8.41 0.28 11.40
CA GLY A 136 8.42 1.65 11.93
C GLY A 136 7.32 1.97 12.95
N GLY A 137 6.44 1.02 13.29
CA GLY A 137 5.37 1.23 14.26
C GLY A 137 4.28 2.21 13.79
N ASP A 138 4.19 2.46 12.48
CA ASP A 138 3.37 3.56 11.93
C ASP A 138 2.78 3.31 10.54
N TYR A 139 2.86 2.10 10.00
CA TYR A 139 2.64 1.86 8.57
C TYR A 139 1.27 2.34 8.08
N SER A 140 0.17 1.91 8.71
CA SER A 140 -1.18 2.31 8.26
C SER A 140 -1.41 3.80 8.41
N ARG A 141 -0.91 4.39 9.51
CA ARG A 141 -1.00 5.83 9.78
C ARG A 141 -0.27 6.65 8.71
N ASP A 142 0.95 6.28 8.36
CA ASP A 142 1.75 7.00 7.36
C ASP A 142 1.17 6.81 5.94
N VAL A 143 0.68 5.62 5.60
CA VAL A 143 -0.03 5.39 4.33
C VAL A 143 -1.27 6.28 4.23
N LEU A 144 -2.10 6.38 5.27
CA LEU A 144 -3.29 7.24 5.26
C LEU A 144 -2.95 8.73 5.18
N ALA A 145 -1.86 9.16 5.82
CA ALA A 145 -1.35 10.52 5.69
C ALA A 145 -0.93 10.84 4.24
N ARG A 146 -0.18 9.92 3.61
CA ARG A 146 0.22 10.03 2.19
C ARG A 146 -1.00 9.98 1.26
N ALA A 147 -1.96 9.11 1.52
CA ALA A 147 -3.20 9.04 0.75
C ALA A 147 -4.00 10.34 0.83
N THR A 148 -4.02 11.00 1.98
CA THR A 148 -4.64 12.33 2.11
C THR A 148 -3.97 13.36 1.20
N PHE A 149 -2.63 13.37 1.14
CA PHE A 149 -1.89 14.22 0.21
C PHE A 149 -2.23 13.89 -1.26
N TYR A 150 -2.20 12.61 -1.65
CA TYR A 150 -2.47 12.21 -3.03
C TYR A 150 -3.91 12.49 -3.47
N ARG A 151 -4.88 12.34 -2.56
CA ARG A 151 -6.28 12.71 -2.80
C ARG A 151 -6.41 14.19 -3.21
N SER A 152 -5.73 15.09 -2.48
CA SER A 152 -5.70 16.52 -2.79
C SER A 152 -4.97 16.84 -4.11
N ASN A 153 -4.22 15.89 -4.66
CA ASN A 153 -3.49 16.02 -5.92
C ASN A 153 -4.09 15.18 -7.06
N GLY A 154 -5.38 14.82 -6.94
CA GLY A 154 -6.19 14.23 -8.03
C GLY A 154 -6.02 12.73 -8.22
N TYR A 155 -5.65 12.01 -7.16
CA TYR A 155 -5.71 10.54 -7.08
C TYR A 155 -7.03 10.10 -6.43
#